data_AF-A0A139SVQ6-F1
#
_entry.id   AF-A0A139SVQ6-F1
#
_cell.length_a   1.000
_cell.length_b   1.000
_cell.length_c   1.000
_cell.angle_alpha   90.00
_cell.angle_beta   90.00
_cell.angle_gamma   90.00
#
_symmetry.space_group_name_H-M   'P 1'
#
loop_
_entity.id
_entity.type
_entity.pdbx_description
1 polymer ?
#
loop_
_entity_poly.entity_id
_entity_poly.type
_entity_poly.pdbx_seq_one_letter_code
_entity_poly.pdbx_strand_id
1 'polypeptide(L)'
;MQAGKLRHRVEIQRAINSQDAQSGANIETWQTIARVWASLEPLSARDFIAAQAARNQITARAVIRYRKQITAGMRLIHASGHYL
;
A
#
# COMPACT_ATOMS: atom_id res chain seq x y z
N MET A 1 -21.51 -11.80 -15.78
CA MET A 1 -21.35 -10.48 -15.13
C MET A 1 -19.93 -10.39 -14.59
N GLN A 2 -19.05 -9.58 -15.19
CA GLN A 2 -17.73 -9.32 -14.62
C GLN A 2 -17.91 -8.34 -13.46
N ALA A 3 -17.78 -8.80 -12.22
CA ALA A 3 -17.57 -7.88 -11.10
C ALA A 3 -16.43 -6.92 -11.49
N GLY A 4 -16.66 -5.60 -11.38
CA GLY A 4 -15.74 -4.59 -11.90
C GLY A 4 -14.30 -4.83 -11.43
N LYS A 5 -13.32 -4.58 -12.30
CA LYS A 5 -11.89 -4.85 -12.05
C LYS A 5 -11.37 -4.26 -10.72
N LEU A 6 -11.97 -3.18 -10.23
CA LEU A 6 -11.62 -2.54 -8.95
C LEU A 6 -12.60 -2.97 -7.85
N ARG A 7 -12.43 -4.18 -7.32
CA ARG A 7 -13.36 -4.81 -6.37
C ARG A 7 -12.87 -4.85 -4.91
N HIS A 8 -11.66 -4.36 -4.65
CA HIS A 8 -11.05 -4.36 -3.32
C HIS A 8 -11.03 -2.96 -2.72
N ARG A 9 -11.49 -2.78 -1.48
CA ARG A 9 -11.32 -1.50 -0.76
C ARG A 9 -9.98 -1.46 -0.05
N VAL A 10 -9.20 -0.45 -0.38
CA VAL A 10 -7.86 -0.24 0.17
C VAL A 10 -7.73 1.16 0.74
N GLU A 11 -6.95 1.29 1.80
CA GLU A 11 -6.50 2.57 2.35
C GLU A 11 -5.06 2.84 1.91
N ILE A 12 -4.78 4.07 1.53
CA ILE A 12 -3.42 4.53 1.23
C ILE A 12 -2.99 5.41 2.39
N GLN A 13 -1.85 5.09 2.99
CA GLN A 13 -1.31 5.78 4.14
C GLN A 13 0.04 6.39 3.82
N ARG A 14 0.30 7.57 4.39
CA ARG A 14 1.58 8.27 4.31
C ARG A 14 2.21 8.32 5.69
N ALA A 15 3.51 8.08 5.77
CA ALA A 15 4.28 8.28 6.98
C ALA A 15 4.31 9.77 7.36
N ILE A 16 4.08 10.05 8.62
CA ILE A 16 4.16 11.38 9.22
C ILE A 16 5.01 11.27 10.49
N ASN A 17 6.06 12.08 10.56
CA ASN A 17 6.86 12.19 11.77
C ASN A 17 6.19 13.19 12.70
N SER A 18 5.72 12.72 13.85
CA SER A 18 5.25 13.57 14.94
C SER A 18 6.31 13.58 16.02
N GLN A 19 6.55 14.73 16.62
CA GLN A 19 7.39 14.80 17.81
C GLN A 19 6.52 14.57 19.04
N ASP A 20 6.96 13.68 19.92
CA ASP A 20 6.32 13.48 21.21
C ASP A 20 6.55 14.71 22.09
N ALA A 21 5.47 15.31 22.59
CA ALA A 21 5.53 16.57 23.32
C ALA A 21 6.23 16.46 24.69
N GLN A 22 6.40 15.24 25.22
CA GLN A 22 6.89 15.01 26.57
C GLN A 22 8.33 14.47 26.59
N SER A 23 8.70 13.65 25.61
CA SER A 23 10.03 13.04 25.47
C SER A 23 10.89 13.65 24.37
N GLY A 24 10.31 14.43 23.45
CA GLY A 24 11.01 14.99 22.29
C GLY A 24 11.37 13.96 21.22
N ALA A 25 10.98 12.70 21.39
CA ALA A 25 11.25 11.62 20.44
C ALA A 25 10.44 11.79 19.14
N ASN A 26 11.05 11.47 18.00
CA ASN A 26 10.32 11.37 16.74
C ASN A 26 9.54 10.05 16.70
N ILE A 27 8.22 10.14 16.64
CA ILE A 27 7.31 9.03 16.43
C ILE A 27 6.87 9.04 14.97
N GLU A 28 7.22 8.00 14.22
CA GLU A 28 6.64 7.77 12.91
C GLU A 28 5.23 7.21 13.07
N THR A 29 4.23 7.96 12.59
CA THR A 29 2.84 7.54 12.54
C THR A 29 2.38 7.47 11.09
N TRP A 30 1.28 6.77 10.82
CA TRP A 30 0.78 6.56 9.47
C TRP A 30 -0.61 7.15 9.34
N GLN A 31 -0.74 8.14 8.47
CA GLN A 31 -1.99 8.85 8.23
C GLN A 31 -2.66 8.34 6.95
N THR A 32 -3.93 7.93 7.03
CA THR A 32 -4.73 7.59 5.84
C THR A 32 -5.02 8.84 5.01
N ILE A 33 -4.53 8.85 3.77
CA ILE A 33 -4.73 9.95 2.81
C ILE A 33 -5.87 9.68 1.83
N ALA A 34 -6.20 8.41 1.58
CA ALA A 34 -7.23 8.03 0.62
C ALA A 34 -7.78 6.65 0.90
N ARG A 35 -9.08 6.48 0.68
CA ARG A 35 -9.75 5.18 0.60
C ARG A 35 -10.24 4.98 -0.82
N VAL A 36 -9.77 3.94 -1.49
CA VAL A 36 -10.02 3.73 -2.93
C VAL A 36 -10.36 2.28 -3.24
N TRP A 37 -10.99 2.09 -4.40
CA TRP A 37 -11.14 0.77 -4.99
C TRP A 37 -9.91 0.39 -5.81
N ALA A 38 -9.42 -0.84 -5.62
CA ALA A 38 -8.26 -1.41 -6.29
C ALA A 38 -8.56 -2.78 -6.92
N SER A 39 -7.80 -3.13 -7.96
CA SER A 39 -7.60 -4.52 -8.38
C SER A 39 -6.38 -5.04 -7.61
N LEU A 40 -6.52 -6.16 -6.90
CA LEU A 40 -5.40 -6.84 -6.27
C LEU A 40 -5.09 -8.08 -7.11
N GLU A 41 -3.91 -8.12 -7.69
CA GLU A 41 -3.42 -9.20 -8.54
C GLU A 41 -2.24 -9.87 -7.83
N PRO A 42 -2.24 -11.22 -7.68
CA PRO A 42 -1.07 -11.94 -7.18
C PRO A 42 0.08 -11.76 -8.18
N LEU A 43 1.30 -11.67 -7.66
CA LEU A 43 2.46 -11.54 -8.52
C LEU A 43 2.69 -12.84 -9.30
N SER A 44 3.07 -12.69 -10.57
CA SER A 44 3.48 -13.83 -11.37
C SER A 44 4.88 -14.28 -10.94
N ALA A 45 5.26 -15.53 -11.27
CA ALA A 45 6.61 -16.05 -11.00
C ALA A 45 7.73 -15.16 -11.59
N ARG A 46 7.43 -14.40 -12.65
CA ARG A 46 8.37 -13.46 -13.28
C ARG A 46 8.60 -12.20 -12.43
N ASP A 47 7.55 -11.70 -11.79
CA ASP A 47 7.66 -10.55 -10.89
C ASP A 47 8.38 -10.92 -9.59
N PHE A 48 8.21 -12.17 -9.14
CA PHE A 48 8.92 -12.71 -7.97
C PHE A 48 10.44 -12.73 -8.16
N ILE A 49 10.92 -13.12 -9.35
CA ILE A 49 12.37 -13.13 -9.65
C ILE A 49 12.94 -11.70 -9.63
N ALA A 50 12.23 -10.72 -10.19
CA ALA A 50 12.64 -9.32 -10.13
C ALA A 50 12.60 -8.76 -8.69
N ALA A 51 11.60 -9.17 -7.91
CA ALA A 51 11.44 -8.81 -6.51
C ALA A 51 12.38 -9.56 -5.55
N GLN A 52 13.11 -10.59 -6.00
CA GLN A 52 14.17 -11.21 -5.20
C GLN A 52 15.49 -10.45 -5.34
N ALA A 53 15.73 -9.87 -6.52
CA ALA A 53 16.94 -9.09 -6.81
C ALA A 53 16.93 -7.73 -6.09
N ALA A 54 15.76 -7.08 -5.99
CA ALA A 54 15.54 -5.98 -5.06
C ALA A 54 15.13 -6.60 -3.71
N ARG A 55 15.78 -6.32 -2.58
CA ARG A 55 15.45 -6.90 -1.25
C ARG A 55 14.04 -6.56 -0.70
N ASN A 56 13.11 -6.16 -1.56
CA ASN A 56 11.74 -5.80 -1.24
C ASN A 56 10.86 -6.97 -1.63
N GLN A 57 10.36 -7.72 -0.64
CA GLN A 57 9.42 -8.81 -0.85
C GLN A 57 8.07 -8.24 -1.29
N ILE A 58 7.93 -7.94 -2.58
CA ILE A 58 6.66 -7.56 -3.16
C ILE A 58 5.83 -8.84 -3.19
N THR A 59 4.66 -8.83 -2.54
CA THR A 59 3.76 -10.00 -2.46
C THR A 59 2.51 -9.86 -3.34
N ALA A 60 2.13 -8.63 -3.69
CA ALA A 60 0.95 -8.36 -4.52
C ALA A 60 1.11 -7.08 -5.35
N ARG A 61 0.39 -7.03 -6.48
CA ARG A 61 0.22 -5.83 -7.30
C ARG A 61 -1.15 -5.23 -7.05
N ALA A 62 -1.19 -3.95 -6.68
CA ALA A 62 -2.43 -3.19 -6.54
C ALA A 62 -2.56 -2.18 -7.70
N VAL A 63 -3.64 -2.27 -8.48
CA VAL A 63 -3.96 -1.32 -9.55
C VAL A 63 -5.11 -0.44 -9.12
N ILE A 64 -4.93 0.88 -9.17
CA ILE A 64 -5.93 1.88 -8.84
C ILE A 64 -6.06 2.90 -9.98
N ARG A 65 -7.12 3.71 -9.94
CA ARG A 65 -7.21 4.90 -10.80
C ARG A 65 -6.13 5.91 -10.40
N TYR A 66 -5.58 6.61 -11.38
CA TYR A 66 -4.57 7.65 -11.17
C TYR A 66 -5.05 8.72 -10.19
N ARG A 67 -4.17 9.15 -9.27
CA ARG A 67 -4.38 10.28 -8.37
C ARG A 67 -3.06 10.98 -8.09
N LYS A 68 -3.03 12.31 -8.21
CA LYS A 68 -1.83 13.14 -8.03
C LYS A 68 -1.23 13.07 -6.61
N GLN A 69 -2.07 12.82 -5.61
CA GLN A 69 -1.68 12.79 -4.20
C GLN A 69 -0.92 11.53 -3.76
N ILE A 70 -0.71 10.57 -4.67
CA ILE A 70 -0.06 9.29 -4.35
C ILE A 70 1.39 9.35 -4.83
N THR A 71 2.32 9.16 -3.90
CA THR A 71 3.77 9.21 -4.15
C THR A 71 4.44 7.95 -3.64
N ALA A 72 5.68 7.71 -4.08
CA ALA A 72 6.54 6.70 -3.48
C ALA A 72 6.72 6.97 -1.97
N GLY A 73 6.87 5.91 -1.17
CA GLY A 73 6.96 5.98 0.30
C GLY A 73 5.61 5.86 1.04
N MET A 74 4.50 5.75 0.31
CA MET A 74 3.20 5.44 0.89
C MET A 74 2.98 3.93 0.98
N ARG A 75 2.20 3.49 1.97
CA ARG A 75 1.79 2.09 2.12
C ARG A 75 0.31 1.91 1.82
N LEU A 76 -0.06 0.71 1.43
CA LEU A 76 -1.44 0.33 1.14
C LEU A 76 -1.92 -0.70 2.15
N ILE A 77 -3.08 -0.45 2.76
CA ILE A 77 -3.72 -1.33 3.73
C ILE A 77 -5.01 -1.86 3.10
N HIS A 78 -5.18 -3.18 3.09
CA HIS A 78 -6.40 -3.83 2.64
C HIS A 78 -7.21 -4.30 3.84
N ALA A 79 -8.52 -4.03 3.85
CA ALA A 79 -9.37 -4.29 5.01
C ALA A 79 -9.64 -5.78 5.28
N SER A 80 -9.47 -6.66 4.29
CA SER A 80 -9.51 -8.11 4.54
C SER A 80 -8.08 -8.62 4.66
N GLY A 81 -7.76 -9.15 5.84
CA GLY A 81 -6.43 -9.43 6.34
C GLY A 81 -5.49 -10.16 5.37
N HIS A 82 -4.20 -9.85 5.55
CA HIS A 82 -3.02 -10.65 5.26
C HIS A 82 -3.18 -11.67 4.10
N TYR A 83 -2.76 -11.26 2.90
CA TYR A 83 -2.25 -12.23 1.93
C TYR A 83 -0.80 -12.53 2.34
N LEU A 84 -0.57 -13.75 2.85
CA LEU A 84 0.76 -14.32 3.12
C LEU A 84 1.49 -14.63 1.81
#